data_AF-A0A958UQY7-F1
#
_entry.id   AF-A0A958UQY7-F1
#
_cell.length_a   1.000
_cell.length_b   1.000
_cell.length_c   1.000
_cell.angle_alpha   90.00
_cell.angle_beta   90.00
_cell.angle_gamma   90.00
#
_symmetry.space_group_name_H-M   'P 1'
#
loop_
_entity.id
_entity.type
_entity.pdbx_description
1 polymer ?
#
loop_
_entity_poly.entity_id
_entity_poly.type
_entity_poly.pdbx_seq_one_letter_code
_entity_poly.pdbx_strand_id
1 'polypeptide(L)' 'ELKEKEIEFIKLACTDMSYKEISEAMCCSYKTVEGYRDSVHKKLKVKNRIGLVLFAIHHNLFTP' A
#
# COMPACT_ATOMS: atom_id res chain seq x y z
N GLU A 1 -10.84 -5.87 -7.91
CA GLU A 1 -9.60 -6.68 -7.81
C GLU A 1 -8.37 -5.79 -7.63
N LEU A 2 -7.37 -6.26 -6.89
CA LEU A 2 -6.09 -5.57 -6.66
C LEU A 2 -5.11 -5.93 -7.79
N LYS A 3 -4.41 -4.93 -8.33
CA LYS A 3 -3.35 -5.12 -9.32
C LYS A 3 -2.02 -5.44 -8.63
N GLU A 4 -1.08 -6.06 -9.34
CA GLU A 4 0.24 -6.40 -8.81
C GLU A 4 0.97 -5.20 -8.16
N LYS A 5 0.96 -4.05 -8.82
CA LYS A 5 1.56 -2.81 -8.27
C LYS A 5 0.86 -2.28 -7.02
N GLU A 6 -0.45 -2.51 -6.88
CA GLU A 6 -1.17 -2.17 -5.67
C GLU A 6 -0.81 -3.14 -4.54
N ILE A 7 -0.63 -4.43 -4.82
CA ILE A 7 -0.17 -5.43 -3.85
C ILE A 7 1.25 -5.11 -3.39
N GLU A 8 2.15 -4.76 -4.31
CA GLU A 8 3.51 -4.30 -4.01
C GLU A 8 3.49 -3.06 -3.09
N PHE A 9 2.67 -2.06 -3.43
CA PHE A 9 2.45 -0.89 -2.58
C PHE A 9 1.94 -1.27 -1.19
N ILE A 10 0.96 -2.18 -1.07
CA ILE A 10 0.40 -2.62 0.22
C ILE A 10 1.51 -3.21 1.11
N LYS A 11 2.36 -4.08 0.56
CA LYS A 11 3.47 -4.71 1.30
C LYS A 11 4.44 -3.67 1.83
N LEU A 12 4.87 -2.72 0.98
CA LEU A 12 5.78 -1.65 1.39
C LEU A 12 5.11 -0.67 2.36
N ALA A 13 3.81 -0.40 2.21
CA ALA A 13 3.05 0.45 3.13
C ALA A 13 2.86 -0.19 4.51
N CYS A 14 3.04 -1.51 4.65
CA CYS A 14 2.99 -2.20 5.94
C CYS A 14 4.34 -2.17 6.69
N THR A 15 5.43 -1.71 6.06
CA THR A 15 6.70 -1.45 6.74
C THR A 15 6.70 -0.05 7.35
N ASP A 16 7.84 0.38 7.90
CA ASP A 16 8.02 1.73 8.45
C ASP A 16 8.43 2.79 7.40
N MET A 17 8.36 2.45 6.11
CA MET A 17 8.73 3.38 5.03
C MET A 17 7.72 4.53 4.89
N SER A 18 8.22 5.71 4.55
CA SER A 18 7.45 6.86 4.09
C SER A 18 7.02 6.70 2.63
N TYR A 19 6.00 7.45 2.17
CA TYR A 19 5.58 7.40 0.76
C TYR A 19 6.67 7.84 -0.22
N LYS A 20 7.64 8.66 0.23
CA LYS A 20 8.80 9.03 -0.56
C LYS A 20 9.72 7.83 -0.78
N GLU A 21 10.10 7.14 0.29
CA GLU A 21 10.95 5.94 0.21
C GLU A 21 10.25 4.82 -0.59
N ILE A 22 8.93 4.68 -0.45
CA ILE A 22 8.13 3.74 -1.24
C ILE A 22 8.19 4.11 -2.73
N SER A 23 8.13 5.40 -3.07
CA SER A 23 8.22 5.83 -4.47
C SER A 23 9.59 5.52 -5.09
N GLU A 24 10.65 5.68 -4.29
CA GLU A 24 12.02 5.33 -4.68
C GLU A 24 12.17 3.81 -4.87
N ALA A 25 11.68 3.01 -3.92
CA ALA A 25 11.72 1.55 -3.99
C ALA A 25 10.91 0.97 -5.16
N MET A 26 9.76 1.57 -5.48
CA MET A 26 8.92 1.16 -6.62
C MET A 26 9.37 1.77 -7.96
N CYS A 27 10.46 2.56 -7.96
CA CYS A 27 10.97 3.31 -9.10
C CYS A 27 9.88 4.14 -9.82
N CYS A 28 9.04 4.84 -9.04
CA CYS A 28 7.95 5.65 -9.56
C CYS A 28 7.87 7.02 -8.88
N SER A 29 7.02 7.91 -9.40
CA SER A 29 6.86 9.23 -8.80
C SER A 29 6.07 9.16 -7.48
N TYR A 30 6.32 10.10 -6.58
CA TYR A 30 5.52 10.27 -5.35
C TYR A 30 4.00 10.32 -5.64
N LYS A 31 3.61 11.05 -6.69
CA LYS A 31 2.21 11.17 -7.14
C LYS A 31 1.62 9.83 -7.60
N THR A 32 2.45 8.95 -8.18
CA THR A 32 2.03 7.58 -8.55
C THR A 32 1.72 6.75 -7.30
N VAL A 33 2.56 6.85 -6.25
CA VAL A 33 2.31 6.18 -4.96
C VAL A 33 1.04 6.68 -4.30
N GLU A 34 0.78 7.99 -4.33
CA GLU A 34 -0.51 8.54 -3.85
C GLU A 34 -1.70 8.00 -4.65
N GLY A 35 -1.55 7.82 -5.96
CA GLY A 35 -2.54 7.16 -6.79
C GLY A 35 -2.81 5.71 -6.37
N TYR A 36 -1.75 4.94 -6.05
CA TYR A 36 -1.91 3.59 -5.52
C TYR A 36 -2.61 3.60 -4.16
N ARG A 37 -2.21 4.50 -3.25
CA ARG A 37 -2.85 4.70 -1.95
C ARG A 37 -4.35 4.93 -2.12
N ASP A 38 -4.76 5.88 -2.94
CA ASP A 38 -6.17 6.26 -3.09
C ASP A 38 -6.97 5.13 -3.74
N SER A 39 -6.41 4.46 -4.75
CA SER A 39 -7.03 3.30 -5.39
C SER A 39 -7.23 2.15 -4.40
N VAL A 40 -6.20 1.83 -3.62
CA VAL A 40 -6.24 0.77 -2.58
C VAL A 40 -7.25 1.11 -1.49
N HIS A 41 -7.25 2.34 -0.97
CA HIS A 41 -8.21 2.78 0.06
C HIS A 41 -9.65 2.68 -0.45
N LYS A 42 -9.90 3.09 -1.70
CA LYS A 42 -11.22 2.97 -2.32
C LYS A 42 -11.66 1.52 -2.51
N LYS A 43 -10.76 0.64 -2.98
CA LYS A 43 -11.05 -0.77 -3.24
C LYS A 43 -11.28 -1.57 -1.96
N LEU A 44 -10.48 -1.30 -0.93
CA LEU A 44 -10.51 -2.03 0.34
C LEU A 44 -11.43 -1.37 1.38
N LYS A 45 -11.96 -0.18 1.08
CA LYS A 45 -12.77 0.63 2.00
C LYS A 45 -12.09 0.89 3.34
N VAL A 46 -10.76 0.98 3.34
CA VAL A 46 -9.96 1.32 4.51
C VAL A 46 -9.77 2.83 4.61
N LYS A 47 -9.76 3.35 5.83
CA LYS A 47 -9.70 4.81 6.09
C LYS A 47 -8.30 5.33 6.37
N ASN A 48 -7.41 4.48 6.86
CA ASN A 48 -6.06 4.87 7.28
C ASN A 48 -5.07 3.71 7.14
N ARG A 49 -3.78 4.01 7.33
CA ARG A 49 -2.67 3.05 7.25
C ARG A 49 -2.84 1.86 8.19
N ILE A 50 -3.35 2.07 9.41
CA ILE A 50 -3.59 0.99 10.37
C ILE A 50 -4.63 0.01 9.82
N GLY A 51 -5.74 0.51 9.27
CA GLY A 51 -6.75 -0.34 8.62
C GLY A 51 -6.20 -1.10 7.42
N LEU A 52 -5.26 -0.50 6.67
CA LEU A 52 -4.57 -1.17 5.58
C LEU A 52 -3.68 -2.32 6.08
N VAL A 53 -2.93 -2.11 7.16
CA VAL A 53 -2.07 -3.14 7.77
C VAL A 53 -2.91 -4.30 8.30
N LEU A 54 -3.99 -4.03 9.02
CA LEU A 54 -4.90 -5.06 9.53
C LEU A 54 -5.50 -5.89 8.39
N PHE A 55 -5.92 -5.23 7.30
CA PHE A 55 -6.37 -5.93 6.10
C PHE A 55 -5.26 -6.82 5.51
N ALA A 56 -4.04 -6.29 5.37
CA ALA A 56 -2.93 -7.03 4.79
C ALA A 56 -2.57 -8.29 5.60
N ILE A 57 -2.62 -8.21 6.93
CA ILE A 57 -2.40 -9.36 7.83
C ILE A 57 -3.52 -10.39 7.69
N HIS A 58 -4.79 -9.97 7.78
CA HIS A 58 -5.94 -10.88 7.67
C HIS A 58 -5.99 -11.63 6.33
N HIS A 59 -5.47 -11.03 5.27
CA HIS A 59 -5.43 -11.61 3.93
C HIS A 59 -4.08 -12.24 3.56
N ASN A 60 -3.16 -12.42 4.51
CA ASN A 60 -1.81 -12.97 4.29
C ASN A 60 -0.99 -12.24 3.20
N LEU A 61 -1.28 -10.95 2.98
CA LEU A 61 -0.51 -10.09 2.08
C LEU A 61 0.76 -9.57 2.75
N PHE A 62 0.75 -9.49 4.08
CA PHE A 62 1.87 -9.07 4.91
C PHE A 62 1.92 -9.92 6.18
N THR A 63 3.11 -10.33 6.57
CA THR A 63 3.38 -11.01 7.85
C THR A 63 4.45 -10.18 8.56
N PRO A 64 4.28 -9.84 9.85
CA PRO A 64 5.27 -9.09 10.62
C PRO A 64 6.64 -9.76 10.66
#